data_AF-A0A9X1M6C8-F1
#
_entry.id   AF-A0A9X1M6C8-F1
#
_cell.length_a   1.000
_cell.length_b   1.000
_cell.length_c   1.000
_cell.angle_alpha   90.00
_cell.angle_beta   90.00
_cell.angle_gamma   90.00
#
_symmetry.space_group_name_H-M   'P 1'
#
loop_
_entity.id
_entity.type
_entity.pdbx_description
1 polymer ?
#
loop_
_entity_poly.entity_id
_entity_poly.type
_entity_poly.pdbx_seq_one_letter_code
_entity_poly.pdbx_strand_id
1 'polypeptide(L)' 'MKVTGIIRPVETRELEAEGESFLEAREALQAQVPEGWQLIMVTTHP' A
#
# COMPACT_ATOMS: atom_id res chain seq x y z
N MET A 1 22.36 -34.51 -0.06
CA MET A 1 21.05 -34.24 -0.71
C MET A 1 21.01 -32.77 -1.08
N LYS A 2 20.69 -32.43 -2.33
CA LYS A 2 20.65 -31.05 -2.80
C LYS A 2 19.20 -30.64 -3.00
N VAL A 3 18.80 -29.54 -2.37
CA VAL A 3 17.46 -28.94 -2.50
C VAL A 3 17.60 -27.48 -2.88
N THR A 4 16.72 -27.02 -3.75
CA THR A 4 16.67 -25.65 -4.23
C THR A 4 15.29 -25.09 -3.88
N GLY A 5 15.28 -23.98 -3.14
CA GLY A 5 14.07 -23.23 -2.82
C GLY A 5 14.00 -21.94 -3.62
N ILE A 6 12.79 -21.49 -3.90
CA ILE A 6 12.50 -20.18 -4.50
C ILE A 6 11.57 -19.46 -3.53
N ILE A 7 11.90 -18.22 -3.20
CA ILE A 7 11.07 -17.31 -2.41
C ILE A 7 10.80 -16.05 -3.25
N ARG A 8 9.77 -15.30 -2.89
CA ARG A 8 9.48 -13.99 -3.49
C ARG A 8 9.52 -12.90 -2.41
N PRO A 9 9.86 -11.65 -2.77
CA PRO A 9 9.74 -10.53 -1.84
C PRO A 9 8.27 -10.24 -1.52
N VAL A 10 8.02 -9.73 -0.33
CA VAL A 10 6.80 -8.99 -0.01
C VAL A 10 7.08 -7.54 -0.42
N GLU A 11 6.38 -7.06 -1.44
CA GLU A 11 6.53 -5.70 -1.94
C GLU A 11 5.59 -4.75 -1.18
N THR A 12 6.11 -3.58 -0.81
CA THR A 12 5.31 -2.47 -0.26
C THR A 12 5.49 -1.27 -1.18
N ARG A 13 4.38 -0.63 -1.55
CA ARG A 13 4.36 0.56 -2.40
C ARG A 13 3.67 1.69 -1.67
N GLU A 14 4.32 2.85 -1.64
CA GLU A 14 3.75 4.07 -1.10
C GLU A 14 2.77 4.68 -2.10
N LEU A 15 1.66 5.20 -1.57
CA LEU A 15 0.66 5.96 -2.29
C LEU A 15 0.50 7.29 -1.57
N GLU A 16 0.38 8.36 -2.34
CA GLU A 16 0.13 9.70 -1.83
C GLU A 16 -1.22 10.19 -2.36
N ALA A 17 -2.00 10.81 -1.49
CA ALA A 17 -3.23 11.48 -1.86
C ALA A 17 -3.44 12.69 -0.97
N GLU A 18 -4.05 13.72 -1.55
CA GLU A 18 -4.45 14.94 -0.86
C GLU A 18 -5.97 14.96 -0.73
N GLY A 19 -6.47 15.60 0.33
CA GLY A 19 -7.89 15.79 0.59
C GLY A 19 -8.09 16.90 1.61
N GLU A 20 -9.28 17.52 1.63
CA GLU A 20 -9.59 18.60 2.56
C GLU A 20 -9.72 18.11 4.01
N SER A 21 -9.90 16.79 4.18
CA SER A 21 -9.89 16.08 5.45
C SER A 21 -9.10 14.78 5.37
N PHE A 22 -8.69 14.26 6.53
CA PHE A 22 -8.07 12.93 6.61
C PHE A 22 -8.95 11.84 5.98
N LEU A 23 -10.27 11.93 6.14
CA LEU A 23 -11.20 10.95 5.61
C LEU A 23 -11.18 10.96 4.08
N GLU A 24 -11.26 12.14 3.46
CA GLU A 24 -11.21 12.28 2.01
C GLU A 24 -9.85 11.85 1.44
N ALA A 25 -8.74 12.24 2.09
CA ALA A 25 -7.41 11.80 1.67
C ALA A 25 -7.27 10.26 1.78
N ARG A 26 -7.82 9.65 2.83
CA ARG A 26 -7.84 8.20 2.99
C ARG A 26 -8.70 7.50 1.92
N GLU A 27 -9.85 8.05 1.57
CA GLU A 27 -10.69 7.52 0.50
C GLU A 27 -10.00 7.64 -0.87
N ALA A 28 -9.31 8.75 -1.12
CA ALA A 28 -8.49 8.93 -2.31
C ALA A 28 -7.31 7.93 -2.37
N LEU A 29 -6.66 7.62 -1.24
CA LEU A 29 -5.66 6.54 -1.17
C LEU A 29 -6.29 5.18 -1.48
N GLN A 30 -7.45 4.88 -0.90
CA GLN A 30 -8.14 3.60 -1.09
C GLN A 30 -8.54 3.38 -2.56
N ALA A 31 -8.93 4.44 -3.27
CA ALA A 31 -9.26 4.40 -4.70
C ALA A 31 -8.05 4.13 -5.60
N GLN A 32 -6.84 4.45 -5.13
CA GLN A 32 -5.58 4.20 -5.86
C GLN A 32 -5.01 2.78 -5.63
N VAL A 33 -5.56 2.01 -4.69
CA VAL A 33 -5.09 0.66 -4.37
C VAL A 33 -5.35 -0.27 -5.57
N PRO A 34 -4.31 -0.86 -6.19
CA PRO A 34 -4.52 -1.76 -7.31
C PRO A 34 -5.18 -3.07 -6.88
N GLU A 35 -5.76 -3.80 -7.83
CA GLU A 35 -6.37 -5.10 -7.56
C GLU A 35 -5.35 -6.08 -6.97
N GLY A 36 -5.75 -6.80 -5.91
CA GLY A 36 -4.88 -7.74 -5.20
C GLY A 36 -3.91 -7.11 -4.19
N TRP A 37 -3.94 -5.78 -4.04
CA TRP A 37 -3.18 -5.06 -3.02
C TRP A 37 -4.06 -4.70 -1.83
N GLN A 38 -3.42 -4.46 -0.68
CA GLN A 38 -4.07 -4.02 0.54
C GLN A 38 -3.40 -2.76 1.06
N LEU A 39 -4.21 -1.76 1.42
CA LEU A 39 -3.75 -0.60 2.16
C LEU A 39 -3.54 -0.98 3.62
N ILE A 40 -2.27 -1.08 4.05
CA ILE A 40 -1.90 -1.59 5.37
C ILE A 40 -1.61 -0.50 6.42
N MET A 41 -1.30 0.72 5.97
CA MET A 41 -0.96 1.86 6.84
C MET A 41 -1.39 3.15 6.16
N VAL A 42 -1.92 4.09 6.95
CA VAL A 42 -2.22 5.46 6.51
C VAL A 42 -1.73 6.40 7.59
N THR A 43 -0.82 7.30 7.22
CA THR A 43 -0.23 8.30 8.10
C THR A 43 -0.31 9.66 7.44
N THR A 44 -0.53 10.70 8.24
CA THR A 44 -0.46 12.09 7.77
C THR A 44 1.00 12.55 7.81
N HIS A 45 1.45 13.19 6.75
CA HIS A 45 2.72 13.91 6.75
C HIS A 45 2.49 15.37 7.20
N PRO A 46 3.40 15.96 7.97
CA PRO A 46 3.31 17.35 8.42
C PRO A 46 3.50 18.37 7.29
#